data_AF-A0A0G1WWV3-F1
#
_entry.id   AF-A0A0G1WWV3-F1
#
_cell.length_a   1.000
_cell.length_b   1.000
_cell.length_c   1.000
_cell.angle_alpha   90.00
_cell.angle_beta   90.00
_cell.angle_gamma   90.00
#
_symmetry.space_group_name_H-M   'P 1'
#
loop_
_entity.id
_entity.type
_entity.pdbx_description
1 polymer ?
#
loop_
_entity_poly.entity_id
_entity_poly.type
_entity_poly.pdbx_seq_one_letter_code
_entity_poly.pdbx_strand_id
1 'polypeptide(L)'
;MFSVFGRKALEHLGTNLMPEESAMILLGVVFELGKEFSLDVTQREGFTKEEAEQELRKILLCINWESLLHDPHFSLSLYLGAFSAIDRAEKILGRKLNEVEELTAIKMALDDIFPSTLSAKLFQHFVKNGQSFSKLTDEEFKTRVNELYERRRKLFPRPDVPASYAGGGARPVNRGTDTWLVPCPSCGLEKRCDAKTKRFSCKCGLGKPYDGKNRRFP
;
A
#
# COMPACT_ATOMS: atom_id res chain seq x y z
N MET A 1 1.37 -4.64 6.74
CA MET A 1 0.97 -3.31 6.26
C MET A 1 2.10 -2.38 6.66
N PHE A 2 2.76 -1.70 5.72
CA PHE A 2 3.88 -0.80 6.01
C PHE A 2 3.29 0.50 6.56
N SER A 3 3.70 0.93 7.75
CA SER A 3 3.46 2.29 8.22
C SER A 3 4.37 3.20 7.40
N VAL A 4 3.80 4.06 6.55
CA VAL A 4 4.56 5.02 5.73
C VAL A 4 5.29 6.02 6.61
N PHE A 5 4.77 6.25 7.83
CA PHE A 5 5.29 7.22 8.79
C PHE A 5 5.29 6.62 10.20
N GLY A 6 6.06 5.55 10.41
CA GLY A 6 6.13 4.91 11.72
C GLY A 6 6.51 5.92 12.81
N ARG A 7 5.91 5.80 14.00
CA ARG A 7 6.19 6.71 15.14
C ARG A 7 7.69 6.91 15.41
N LYS A 8 8.51 5.86 15.26
CA LYS A 8 9.98 5.93 15.38
C LYS A 8 10.67 6.73 14.25
N ALA A 9 10.14 6.66 13.02
CA ALA A 9 10.63 7.47 11.90
C ALA A 9 10.26 8.95 12.08
N LEU A 10 9.13 9.22 12.75
CA LEU A 10 8.67 10.57 13.09
C LEU A 10 9.30 11.13 14.38
N GLU A 11 9.70 10.29 15.34
CA GLU A 11 10.45 10.71 16.55
C GLU A 11 11.80 11.34 16.20
N HIS A 12 12.40 10.98 15.05
CA HIS A 12 13.61 11.63 14.54
C HIS A 12 13.34 13.08 14.05
N LEU A 13 12.11 13.41 13.66
CA LEU A 13 11.73 14.73 13.13
C LEU A 13 11.52 15.80 14.21
N GLY A 14 11.54 15.41 15.50
CA GLY A 14 11.36 16.33 16.61
C GLY A 14 12.56 17.23 16.90
N THR A 15 13.76 16.91 16.40
CA THR A 15 14.98 17.70 16.66
C THR A 15 16.04 17.68 15.56
N ASN A 16 15.97 16.79 14.57
CA ASN A 16 16.88 16.77 13.41
C ASN A 16 16.08 16.52 12.13
N LEU A 17 16.38 17.29 11.06
CA LEU A 17 15.81 17.00 9.74
C LEU A 17 16.15 15.55 9.35
N MET A 18 15.18 14.84 8.78
CA MET A 18 15.35 13.47 8.30
C MET A 18 16.49 13.41 7.27
N PRO A 19 17.33 12.36 7.27
CA PRO A 19 18.34 12.17 6.24
C PRO A 19 17.71 12.17 4.84
N GLU A 20 18.35 12.84 3.89
CA GLU A 20 17.84 13.00 2.51
C GLU A 20 17.47 11.66 1.85
N GLU A 21 18.30 10.63 2.03
CA GLU A 21 18.04 9.28 1.51
C GLU A 21 16.70 8.70 2.00
N SER A 22 16.43 8.85 3.30
CA SER A 22 15.17 8.41 3.90
C SER A 22 13.99 9.19 3.33
N ALA A 23 14.15 10.49 3.12
CA ALA A 23 13.11 11.33 2.53
C ALA A 23 12.80 10.92 1.09
N MET A 24 13.82 10.69 0.26
CA MET A 24 13.65 10.22 -1.14
C MET A 24 12.89 8.91 -1.20
N ILE A 25 13.22 7.97 -0.31
CA ILE A 25 12.55 6.66 -0.27
C ILE A 25 11.08 6.81 0.13
N LEU A 26 10.79 7.62 1.15
CA LEU A 26 9.40 7.86 1.58
C LEU A 26 8.58 8.51 0.49
N LEU A 27 9.11 9.48 -0.24
CA LEU A 27 8.42 10.07 -1.39
C LEU A 27 8.15 9.06 -2.50
N GLY A 28 9.11 8.17 -2.77
CA GLY A 28 8.92 7.07 -3.72
C GLY A 28 7.72 6.20 -3.31
N VAL A 29 7.64 5.85 -2.02
CA VAL A 29 6.52 5.09 -1.45
C VAL A 29 5.20 5.88 -1.53
N VAL A 30 5.22 7.17 -1.18
CA VAL A 30 4.02 8.03 -1.26
C VAL A 30 3.50 8.14 -2.68
N PHE A 31 4.38 8.26 -3.68
CA PHE A 31 3.98 8.33 -5.08
C PHE A 31 3.43 6.99 -5.59
N GLU A 32 4.09 5.88 -5.25
CA GLU A 32 3.61 4.53 -5.59
C GLU A 32 2.19 4.27 -5.07
N LEU A 33 1.98 4.52 -3.78
CA LEU A 33 0.71 4.25 -3.12
C LEU A 33 -0.36 5.31 -3.42
N GLY A 34 0.07 6.53 -3.74
CA GLY A 34 -0.78 7.71 -3.86
C GLY A 34 -0.86 8.48 -2.53
N LYS A 35 -1.02 9.81 -2.65
CA LYS A 35 -1.07 10.73 -1.50
C LYS A 35 -2.17 10.38 -0.51
N GLU A 36 -3.42 10.27 -0.98
CA GLU A 36 -4.57 10.03 -0.09
C GLU A 36 -4.42 8.72 0.69
N PHE A 37 -3.98 7.64 0.03
CA PHE A 37 -3.72 6.38 0.73
C PHE A 37 -2.61 6.52 1.79
N SER A 38 -1.56 7.28 1.47
CA SER A 38 -0.46 7.53 2.40
C SER A 38 -0.91 8.36 3.62
N LEU A 39 -1.75 9.38 3.40
CA LEU A 39 -2.36 10.17 4.48
C LEU A 39 -3.29 9.31 5.34
N ASP A 40 -4.10 8.45 4.73
CA ASP A 40 -5.00 7.52 5.45
C ASP A 40 -4.21 6.53 6.33
N VAL A 41 -3.09 6.01 5.83
CA VAL A 41 -2.21 5.14 6.62
C VAL A 41 -1.64 5.90 7.82
N THR A 42 -1.24 7.15 7.64
CA THR A 42 -0.70 8.00 8.72
C THR A 42 -1.75 8.28 9.78
N GLN A 43 -2.99 8.57 9.37
CA GLN A 43 -4.10 8.80 10.30
C GLN A 43 -4.40 7.58 11.16
N ARG A 44 -4.25 6.36 10.62
CA ARG A 44 -4.41 5.11 11.40
C ARG A 44 -3.35 4.94 12.50
N GLU A 45 -2.23 5.65 12.42
CA GLU A 45 -1.18 5.69 13.45
C GLU A 45 -1.45 6.76 14.52
N GLY A 46 -2.60 7.47 14.43
CA GLY A 46 -3.08 8.42 15.44
C GLY A 46 -2.84 9.89 15.11
N PHE A 47 -2.44 10.21 13.88
CA PHE A 47 -2.29 11.58 13.41
C PHE A 47 -3.61 12.14 12.85
N THR A 48 -3.79 13.46 12.91
CA THR A 48 -4.83 14.14 12.14
C THR A 48 -4.45 14.23 10.66
N LYS A 49 -5.41 14.59 9.80
CA LYS A 49 -5.14 14.82 8.38
C LYS A 49 -4.15 15.97 8.19
N GLU A 50 -4.33 17.05 8.94
CA GLU A 50 -3.47 18.22 8.91
C GLU A 50 -2.04 17.88 9.34
N GLU A 51 -1.87 17.06 10.38
CA GLU A 51 -0.55 16.59 10.82
C GLU A 51 0.10 15.71 9.75
N ALA A 52 -0.64 14.77 9.15
CA ALA A 52 -0.12 13.93 8.07
C ALA A 52 0.32 14.76 6.84
N GLU A 53 -0.44 15.79 6.48
CA GLU A 53 -0.05 16.72 5.41
C GLU A 53 1.19 17.55 5.78
N GLN A 54 1.31 17.97 7.04
CA GLN A 54 2.50 18.66 7.53
C GLN A 54 3.74 17.75 7.48
N GLU A 55 3.61 16.48 7.83
CA GLU A 55 4.71 15.51 7.73
C GLU A 55 5.16 15.30 6.28
N LEU A 56 4.23 15.18 5.33
CA LEU A 56 4.57 15.12 3.91
C LEU A 56 5.34 16.39 3.46
N ARG A 57 4.92 17.57 3.93
CA ARG A 57 5.64 18.83 3.64
C ARG A 57 7.04 18.85 4.25
N LYS A 58 7.23 18.33 5.46
CA LYS A 58 8.56 18.22 6.10
C LYS A 58 9.49 17.31 5.30
N ILE A 59 8.98 16.17 4.81
CA ILE A 59 9.76 15.27 3.93
C ILE A 59 10.19 16.03 2.67
N LEU A 60 9.30 16.81 2.06
CA LEU A 60 9.62 17.61 0.87
C LEU A 60 10.74 18.64 1.09
N LEU A 61 10.89 19.14 2.32
CA LEU A 61 11.95 20.08 2.68
C LEU A 61 13.31 19.41 2.90
N CYS A 62 13.35 18.09 3.05
CA CYS A 62 14.59 17.34 3.34
C CYS A 62 15.35 16.90 2.08
N ILE A 63 14.92 17.31 0.89
CA ILE A 63 15.41 16.77 -0.39
C ILE A 63 16.08 17.85 -1.24
N ASN A 64 17.24 17.51 -1.79
CA ASN A 64 17.75 18.21 -2.96
C ASN A 64 17.05 17.65 -4.21
N TRP A 65 16.39 18.54 -4.96
CA TRP A 65 15.60 18.16 -6.12
C TRP A 65 16.43 17.59 -7.28
N GLU A 66 17.70 18.00 -7.39
CA GLU A 66 18.62 17.44 -8.38
C GLU A 66 19.01 16.00 -8.00
N SER A 67 19.33 15.76 -6.72
CA SER A 67 19.59 14.40 -6.22
C SER A 67 18.41 13.46 -6.47
N LEU A 68 17.18 13.93 -6.21
CA LEU A 68 15.96 13.15 -6.42
C LEU A 68 15.77 12.74 -7.89
N LEU A 69 16.03 13.65 -8.83
CA LEU A 69 15.90 13.38 -10.28
C LEU A 69 16.91 12.35 -10.77
N HIS A 70 18.07 12.25 -10.12
CA HIS A 70 19.16 11.37 -10.55
C HIS A 70 19.28 10.08 -9.72
N ASP A 71 18.49 9.91 -8.64
CA ASP A 71 18.49 8.67 -7.88
C ASP A 71 17.80 7.54 -8.68
N PRO A 72 18.50 6.39 -8.90
CA PRO A 72 17.97 5.30 -9.71
C PRO A 72 16.81 4.56 -9.02
N HIS A 73 16.77 4.55 -7.68
CA HIS A 73 15.72 3.87 -6.91
C HIS A 73 14.44 4.69 -6.88
N PHE A 74 14.57 6.02 -6.76
CA PHE A 74 13.45 6.94 -6.91
C PHE A 74 12.94 6.92 -8.35
N SER A 75 13.81 6.88 -9.35
CA SER A 75 13.40 6.73 -10.76
C SER A 75 12.60 5.44 -10.99
N LEU A 76 13.01 4.32 -10.37
CA LEU A 76 12.22 3.09 -10.40
C LEU A 76 10.87 3.24 -9.66
N SER A 77 10.86 3.92 -8.52
CA SER A 77 9.63 4.19 -7.76
C SER A 77 8.64 5.06 -8.56
N LEU A 78 9.16 6.06 -9.28
CA LEU A 78 8.40 6.90 -10.20
C LEU A 78 7.78 6.06 -11.33
N TYR A 79 8.54 5.11 -11.89
CA TYR A 79 8.04 4.19 -12.90
C TYR A 79 6.91 3.29 -12.37
N LEU A 80 7.09 2.68 -11.19
CA LEU A 80 6.08 1.85 -10.54
C LEU A 80 4.82 2.65 -10.15
N GLY A 81 5.01 3.86 -9.63
CA GLY A 81 3.92 4.75 -9.25
C GLY A 81 3.12 5.27 -10.43
N ALA A 82 3.73 5.41 -11.61
CA ALA A 82 3.01 5.77 -12.82
C ALA A 82 1.96 4.72 -13.21
N PHE A 83 2.31 3.43 -13.20
CA PHE A 83 1.32 2.36 -13.42
C PHE A 83 0.22 2.35 -12.36
N SER A 84 0.59 2.63 -11.11
CA SER A 84 -0.38 2.70 -10.02
C SER A 84 -1.33 3.90 -10.18
N ALA A 85 -0.84 5.04 -10.68
CA ALA A 85 -1.66 6.20 -11.00
C ALA A 85 -2.65 5.91 -12.14
N ILE A 86 -2.18 5.26 -13.21
CA ILE A 86 -3.02 4.83 -14.33
C ILE A 86 -4.11 3.86 -13.83
N ASP A 87 -3.73 2.80 -13.11
CA ASP A 87 -4.67 1.80 -12.58
C ASP A 87 -5.73 2.43 -11.66
N ARG A 88 -5.35 3.39 -10.81
CA ARG A 88 -6.32 4.14 -9.99
C ARG A 88 -7.29 4.94 -10.85
N ALA A 89 -6.80 5.66 -11.86
CA ALA A 89 -7.64 6.45 -12.74
C ALA A 89 -8.60 5.57 -13.58
N GLU A 90 -8.11 4.44 -14.11
CA GLU A 90 -8.93 3.46 -14.83
C GLU A 90 -10.06 2.89 -13.95
N LYS A 91 -9.76 2.59 -12.68
CA LYS A 91 -10.76 2.11 -11.72
C LYS A 91 -11.83 3.16 -11.42
N ILE A 92 -11.45 4.42 -11.30
CA ILE A 92 -12.39 5.53 -11.07
C ILE A 92 -13.31 5.72 -12.28
N LEU A 93 -12.76 5.67 -13.49
CA LEU A 93 -13.51 5.88 -14.73
C LEU A 93 -14.25 4.64 -15.23
N GLY A 94 -13.90 3.45 -14.71
CA GLY A 94 -14.50 2.18 -15.12
C GLY A 94 -14.11 1.74 -16.53
N ARG A 95 -13.03 2.28 -17.10
CA ARG A 95 -12.54 1.95 -18.44
C ARG A 95 -11.02 2.11 -18.56
N LYS A 96 -10.46 1.53 -19.61
CA LYS A 96 -9.08 1.75 -20.02
C LYS A 96 -8.86 3.19 -20.48
N LEU A 97 -7.69 3.73 -20.14
CA LEU A 97 -7.24 5.04 -20.59
C LEU A 97 -6.53 4.92 -21.95
N ASN A 98 -6.60 5.99 -22.75
CA ASN A 98 -5.68 6.16 -23.87
C ASN A 98 -4.37 6.81 -23.39
N GLU A 99 -3.34 6.82 -24.24
CA GLU A 99 -1.99 7.32 -23.89
C GLU A 99 -2.00 8.75 -23.32
N VAL A 100 -2.81 9.66 -23.88
CA VAL A 100 -2.89 11.05 -23.41
C VAL A 100 -3.51 11.11 -22.02
N GLU A 101 -4.53 10.29 -21.77
CA GLU A 101 -5.19 10.19 -20.46
C GLU A 101 -4.28 9.54 -19.42
N GLU A 102 -3.50 8.53 -19.79
CA GLU A 102 -2.49 7.91 -18.92
C GLU A 102 -1.44 8.94 -18.47
N LEU A 103 -0.88 9.69 -19.42
CA LEU A 103 0.07 10.77 -19.14
C LEU A 103 -0.54 11.85 -18.25
N THR A 104 -1.81 12.18 -18.47
CA THR A 104 -2.55 13.14 -17.65
C THR A 104 -2.71 12.62 -16.21
N ALA A 105 -3.09 11.36 -16.03
CA ALA A 105 -3.24 10.74 -14.72
C ALA A 105 -1.91 10.73 -13.94
N ILE A 106 -0.80 10.44 -14.62
CA ILE A 106 0.55 10.48 -14.02
C ILE A 106 0.89 11.91 -13.60
N LYS A 107 0.64 12.90 -14.46
CA LYS A 107 0.93 14.31 -14.15
C LYS A 107 0.12 14.81 -12.95
N MET A 108 -1.17 14.48 -12.89
CA MET A 108 -2.03 14.84 -11.76
C MET A 108 -1.53 14.20 -10.45
N ALA A 109 -1.16 12.92 -10.47
CA ALA A 109 -0.61 12.25 -9.30
C ALA A 109 0.71 12.90 -8.81
N LEU A 110 1.53 13.44 -9.73
CA LEU A 110 2.72 14.20 -9.37
C LEU A 110 2.37 15.56 -8.76
N ASP A 111 1.41 16.28 -9.34
CA ASP A 111 0.96 17.59 -8.83
C ASP A 111 0.31 17.50 -7.44
N ASP A 112 -0.30 16.37 -7.11
CA ASP A 112 -0.89 16.15 -5.78
C ASP A 112 0.17 16.14 -4.66
N ILE A 113 1.38 15.67 -4.98
CA ILE A 113 2.46 15.42 -4.01
C ILE A 113 3.54 16.50 -4.06
N PHE A 114 3.98 16.87 -5.26
CA PHE A 114 5.18 17.70 -5.46
C PHE A 114 4.82 19.14 -5.83
N PRO A 115 5.64 20.13 -5.44
CA PRO A 115 5.51 21.50 -5.94
C PRO A 115 5.53 21.53 -7.48
N SER A 116 4.77 22.44 -8.09
CA SER A 116 4.52 22.50 -9.54
C SER A 116 5.80 22.43 -10.39
N THR A 117 6.85 23.16 -10.01
CA THR A 117 8.15 23.15 -10.71
C THR A 117 8.82 21.78 -10.67
N LEU A 118 8.82 21.11 -9.51
CA LEU A 118 9.41 19.78 -9.36
C LEU A 118 8.58 18.72 -10.07
N SER A 119 7.26 18.77 -9.92
CA SER A 119 6.31 17.91 -10.62
C SER A 119 6.53 17.94 -12.13
N ALA A 120 6.70 19.13 -12.73
CA ALA A 120 7.00 19.27 -14.15
C ALA A 120 8.33 18.60 -14.54
N LYS A 121 9.39 18.79 -13.75
CA LYS A 121 10.70 18.15 -13.99
C LYS A 121 10.62 16.63 -13.87
N LEU A 122 9.93 16.12 -12.86
CA LEU A 122 9.71 14.68 -12.64
C LEU A 122 8.92 14.06 -13.78
N PHE A 123 7.87 14.75 -14.25
CA PHE A 123 7.09 14.30 -15.39
C PHE A 123 7.93 14.23 -16.67
N GLN A 124 8.72 15.27 -16.95
CA GLN A 124 9.66 15.25 -18.09
C GLN A 124 10.70 14.14 -17.98
N HIS A 125 11.21 13.89 -16.77
CA HIS A 125 12.14 12.79 -16.49
C HIS A 125 11.49 11.44 -16.77
N PHE A 126 10.26 11.22 -16.30
CA PHE A 126 9.49 10.01 -16.57
C PHE A 126 9.26 9.80 -18.07
N VAL A 127 8.83 10.83 -18.80
CA VAL A 127 8.60 10.71 -20.26
C VAL A 127 9.90 10.36 -21.01
N LYS A 128 11.03 10.96 -20.61
CA LYS A 128 12.34 10.68 -21.24
C LYS A 128 12.90 9.30 -20.88
N ASN A 129 12.78 8.90 -19.61
CA ASN A 129 13.50 7.76 -19.06
C ASN A 129 12.63 6.54 -18.75
N GLY A 130 11.29 6.66 -18.77
CA GLY A 130 10.37 5.56 -18.48
C GLY A 130 10.53 4.37 -19.43
N GLN A 131 10.87 4.63 -20.68
CA GLN A 131 11.17 3.59 -21.68
C GLN A 131 12.45 2.79 -21.37
N SER A 132 13.31 3.26 -20.46
CA SER A 132 14.52 2.51 -20.08
C SER A 132 14.16 1.29 -19.23
N PHE A 133 13.13 1.38 -18.40
CA PHE A 133 12.67 0.26 -17.58
C PHE A 133 11.88 -0.77 -18.39
N SER A 134 11.15 -0.36 -19.43
CA SER A 134 10.45 -1.28 -20.34
C SER A 134 11.38 -2.10 -21.23
N LYS A 135 12.68 -1.74 -21.29
CA LYS A 135 13.72 -2.47 -22.04
C LYS A 135 14.44 -3.51 -21.20
N LEU A 136 14.22 -3.54 -19.89
CA LEU A 136 14.79 -4.54 -19.00
C LEU A 136 14.11 -5.89 -19.23
N THR A 137 14.87 -6.97 -19.08
CA THR A 137 14.29 -8.30 -18.96
C THR A 137 13.51 -8.43 -17.65
N ASP A 138 12.58 -9.39 -17.58
CA ASP A 138 11.80 -9.67 -16.37
C ASP A 138 12.69 -9.92 -15.14
N GLU A 139 13.83 -10.60 -15.32
CA GLU A 139 14.77 -10.88 -14.23
C GLU A 139 15.53 -9.63 -13.76
N GLU A 140 16.00 -8.79 -14.69
CA GLU A 140 16.66 -7.53 -14.35
C GLU A 140 15.70 -6.58 -13.64
N PHE A 141 14.46 -6.49 -14.13
CA PHE A 141 13.43 -5.68 -13.50
C PHE A 141 13.13 -6.16 -12.07
N LYS A 142 12.92 -7.46 -11.87
CA LYS A 142 12.71 -8.06 -10.55
C LYS A 142 13.89 -7.81 -9.61
N THR A 143 15.11 -7.90 -10.11
CA THR A 143 16.32 -7.65 -9.32
C THR A 143 16.35 -6.23 -8.80
N ARG A 144 16.15 -5.23 -9.67
CA ARG A 144 16.12 -3.81 -9.25
C ARG A 144 14.98 -3.50 -8.27
N VAL A 145 13.81 -4.12 -8.47
CA VAL A 145 12.68 -4.00 -7.54
C VAL A 145 13.02 -4.61 -6.17
N ASN A 146 13.69 -5.76 -6.14
CA ASN A 146 14.13 -6.38 -4.90
C ASN A 146 15.16 -5.51 -4.15
N GLU A 147 16.14 -4.96 -4.86
CA GLU A 147 17.13 -4.02 -4.31
C GLU A 147 16.44 -2.78 -3.68
N LEU A 148 15.47 -2.19 -4.39
CA LEU A 148 14.64 -1.10 -3.87
C LEU A 148 13.93 -1.49 -2.57
N TYR A 149 13.30 -2.67 -2.51
CA TYR A 149 12.62 -3.13 -1.31
C TYR A 149 13.57 -3.51 -0.17
N GLU A 150 14.77 -3.98 -0.46
CA GLU A 150 15.82 -4.19 0.54
C GLU A 150 16.32 -2.88 1.14
N ARG A 151 16.58 -1.87 0.29
CA ARG A 151 16.98 -0.52 0.72
C ARG A 151 15.91 0.08 1.64
N ARG A 152 14.63 -0.03 1.27
CA ARG A 152 13.48 0.38 2.10
C ARG A 152 13.47 -0.33 3.46
N ARG A 153 13.65 -1.66 3.47
CA ARG A 153 13.65 -2.46 4.71
C ARG A 153 14.78 -2.09 5.66
N LYS A 154 15.95 -1.70 5.15
CA LYS A 154 17.10 -1.29 5.98
C LYS A 154 16.84 0.04 6.70
N LEU A 155 16.23 1.00 6.02
CA LEU A 155 16.00 2.35 6.57
C LEU A 155 14.72 2.47 7.37
N PHE A 156 13.71 1.66 7.03
CA PHE A 156 12.47 1.55 7.76
C PHE A 156 12.28 0.09 8.20
N PRO A 157 13.13 -0.41 9.11
CA PRO A 157 12.96 -1.75 9.65
C PRO A 157 11.59 -1.81 10.31
N ARG A 158 10.81 -2.84 9.98
CA ARG A 158 9.59 -3.11 10.74
C ARG A 158 10.01 -3.23 12.21
N PRO A 159 9.28 -2.63 13.16
CA PRO A 159 9.48 -2.99 14.56
C PRO A 159 9.37 -4.51 14.63
N ASP A 160 10.33 -5.18 15.29
CA ASP A 160 10.38 -6.63 15.40
C ASP A 160 9.00 -7.15 15.81
N VAL A 161 8.23 -7.59 14.81
CA VAL A 161 6.96 -8.23 15.07
C VAL A 161 7.37 -9.60 15.56
N PRO A 162 6.99 -10.02 16.77
CA PRO A 162 7.35 -11.34 17.29
C PRO A 162 7.12 -12.39 16.21
N ALA A 163 8.02 -13.37 16.11
CA ALA A 163 8.03 -14.37 15.04
C ALA A 163 6.69 -15.12 14.83
N SER A 164 5.76 -15.02 15.79
CA SER A 164 4.36 -15.42 15.65
C SER A 164 3.60 -14.74 14.49
N TYR A 165 4.09 -13.63 13.95
CA TYR A 165 3.50 -12.90 12.82
C TYR A 165 4.31 -12.99 11.51
N ALA A 166 5.46 -13.66 11.50
CA ALA A 166 6.35 -13.74 10.35
C ALA A 166 6.18 -15.03 9.52
N GLY A 167 5.02 -15.68 9.61
CA GLY A 167 4.60 -16.75 8.70
C GLY A 167 3.76 -16.18 7.55
N GLY A 168 4.09 -16.53 6.31
CA GLY A 168 3.49 -16.01 5.09
C GLY A 168 1.95 -15.94 5.09
N GLY A 169 1.43 -14.89 4.45
CA GLY A 169 0.01 -14.82 4.10
C GLY A 169 -0.94 -14.49 5.25
N ALA A 170 -0.61 -13.53 6.12
CA ALA A 170 -1.63 -12.93 6.98
C ALA A 170 -2.55 -12.02 6.12
N ARG A 171 -3.55 -12.64 5.46
CA ARG A 171 -4.81 -11.95 5.17
C ARG A 171 -5.25 -11.25 6.46
N PRO A 172 -5.83 -10.04 6.40
CA PRO A 172 -6.32 -9.36 7.60
C PRO A 172 -7.14 -10.39 8.37
N VAL A 173 -6.69 -10.68 9.60
CA VAL A 173 -7.46 -11.48 10.54
C VAL A 173 -8.70 -10.64 10.76
N ASN A 174 -9.77 -10.94 10.01
CA ASN A 174 -11.11 -10.74 10.52
C ASN A 174 -11.04 -11.36 11.90
N ARG A 175 -11.05 -10.53 12.96
CA ARG A 175 -11.28 -10.99 14.32
C ARG A 175 -12.45 -11.96 14.18
N GLY A 176 -12.17 -13.25 14.35
CA GLY A 176 -13.04 -14.30 13.87
C GLY A 176 -14.45 -13.96 14.29
N THR A 177 -15.38 -13.88 13.34
CA THR A 177 -16.80 -13.86 13.69
C THR A 177 -17.00 -15.02 14.64
N ASP A 178 -17.61 -14.78 15.81
CA ASP A 178 -17.85 -15.86 16.76
C ASP A 178 -18.48 -17.03 16.02
N THR A 179 -17.86 -18.20 16.11
CA THR A 179 -18.37 -19.41 15.47
C THR A 179 -18.74 -20.40 16.55
N TRP A 180 -19.91 -21.00 16.43
CA TRP A 180 -20.30 -22.13 17.26
C TRP A 180 -20.46 -23.38 16.39
N LEU A 181 -20.39 -24.55 17.04
CA LEU A 181 -20.62 -25.83 16.39
C LEU A 181 -22.12 -26.15 16.40
N VAL A 182 -22.67 -26.50 15.24
CA VAL A 182 -24.03 -27.03 15.09
C VAL A 182 -23.99 -28.32 14.30
N PRO A 183 -24.83 -29.31 14.64
CA PRO A 183 -24.98 -30.52 13.83
C PRO A 183 -25.58 -30.16 12.47
N CYS A 184 -24.98 -30.68 11.40
CA CYS A 184 -25.50 -30.56 10.06
C CYS A 184 -26.87 -31.26 9.94
N PRO A 185 -27.92 -30.62 9.39
CA PRO A 185 -29.22 -31.29 9.19
C PRO A 185 -29.16 -32.51 8.26
N SER A 186 -28.19 -32.55 7.34
CA SER A 186 -28.08 -33.61 6.34
C SER A 186 -27.14 -34.75 6.74
N CYS A 187 -26.07 -34.48 7.49
CA CYS A 187 -25.08 -35.50 7.85
C CYS A 187 -24.85 -35.67 9.36
N GLY A 188 -25.53 -34.91 10.21
CA GLY A 188 -25.45 -35.01 11.67
C GLY A 188 -24.13 -34.54 12.31
N LEU A 189 -23.07 -34.38 11.52
CA LEU A 189 -21.75 -33.97 12.03
C LEU A 189 -21.75 -32.51 12.48
N GLU A 190 -21.04 -32.24 13.57
CA GLU A 190 -20.79 -30.87 14.04
C GLU A 190 -19.95 -30.08 13.04
N LYS A 191 -20.44 -28.89 12.68
CA LYS A 191 -19.78 -27.96 11.76
C LYS A 191 -19.84 -26.54 12.30
N ARG A 192 -18.83 -25.75 11.96
CA ARG A 192 -18.75 -24.33 12.35
C ARG A 192 -19.77 -23.51 11.56
N CYS A 193 -20.58 -22.75 12.28
CA CYS A 193 -21.49 -21.76 11.73
C CYS A 193 -21.05 -20.36 12.16
N ASP A 194 -21.07 -19.42 11.24
CA ASP A 194 -20.73 -18.02 11.50
C ASP A 194 -21.89 -17.29 12.21
N ALA A 195 -21.63 -16.69 13.37
CA ALA A 195 -22.67 -16.08 14.20
C ALA A 195 -23.41 -14.92 13.53
N LYS A 196 -22.69 -14.11 12.74
CA LYS A 196 -23.19 -12.86 12.18
C LYS A 196 -23.96 -13.11 10.90
N THR A 197 -23.45 -13.98 10.04
CA THR A 197 -24.02 -14.26 8.73
C THR A 197 -24.97 -15.45 8.74
N LYS A 198 -24.97 -16.26 9.81
CA LYS A 198 -25.67 -17.55 9.92
C LYS A 198 -25.37 -18.48 8.75
N ARG A 199 -24.23 -18.26 8.07
CA ARG A 199 -23.81 -19.06 6.92
C ARG A 199 -23.16 -20.33 7.43
N PHE A 200 -23.63 -21.42 6.86
CA PHE A 200 -23.23 -22.77 7.18
C PHE A 200 -22.48 -23.35 5.98
N SER A 201 -21.32 -23.97 6.20
CA SER A 201 -20.55 -24.62 5.14
C SER A 201 -20.27 -26.07 5.52
N CYS A 202 -20.91 -27.00 4.81
CA CYS A 202 -20.71 -28.44 4.94
C CYS A 202 -20.30 -29.02 3.59
N LYS A 203 -19.31 -29.93 3.59
CA LYS A 203 -18.88 -30.69 2.41
C LYS A 203 -19.99 -31.55 1.78
N CYS A 204 -21.10 -31.74 2.49
CA CYS A 204 -22.30 -32.41 2.02
C CYS A 204 -23.11 -31.59 0.99
N GLY A 205 -22.66 -30.40 0.59
CA GLY A 205 -23.26 -29.62 -0.50
C GLY A 205 -24.44 -28.74 -0.10
N LEU A 206 -24.74 -28.63 1.21
CA LEU A 206 -25.85 -27.81 1.69
C LEU A 206 -25.46 -26.32 1.73
N GLY A 207 -25.79 -25.58 0.66
CA GLY A 207 -25.51 -24.15 0.49
C GLY A 207 -26.64 -23.22 0.96
N LYS A 208 -27.34 -23.55 2.05
CA LYS A 208 -28.43 -22.71 2.60
C LYS A 208 -28.04 -22.09 3.94
N PRO A 209 -28.55 -20.88 4.28
CA PRO A 209 -28.36 -20.29 5.61
C PRO A 209 -28.97 -21.19 6.70
N TYR A 210 -28.34 -21.26 7.87
CA TYR A 210 -28.86 -22.00 9.02
C TYR A 210 -30.02 -21.23 9.65
N ASP A 211 -31.23 -21.81 9.65
CA ASP A 211 -32.48 -21.15 10.07
C ASP A 211 -32.74 -21.19 11.58
N GLY A 212 -31.85 -21.81 12.36
CA GLY A 212 -31.84 -21.73 13.83
C GLY A 212 -32.98 -22.45 14.53
N LYS A 213 -33.80 -23.25 13.84
CA LYS A 213 -34.99 -23.88 14.44
C LYS A 213 -34.72 -25.12 15.28
N ASN A 214 -33.50 -25.66 15.27
CA ASN A 214 -33.12 -26.81 16.11
C ASN A 214 -31.99 -26.42 17.08
N ARG A 215 -32.31 -25.58 18.06
CA ARG A 215 -31.48 -25.42 19.27
C ARG A 215 -31.74 -26.60 20.20
N ARG A 216 -30.79 -27.53 20.31
CA ARG A 216 -30.56 -28.23 21.58
C ARG A 216 -29.29 -27.64 22.17
N PHE A 217 -29.48 -26.72 23.12
CA PHE A 217 -28.43 -26.30 24.04
C PHE A 217 -28.20 -27.42 25.05
N PRO A 218 -26.95 -27.71 25.44
CA PRO A 218 -26.59 -27.73 26.84
C PRO A 218 -26.47 -26.30 27.40
#